data_AF-A0A1H5LVC3-F1
#
_entry.id   AF-A0A1H5LVC3-F1
#
_cell.length_a   1.000
_cell.length_b   1.000
_cell.length_c   1.000
_cell.angle_alpha   90.00
_cell.angle_beta   90.00
_cell.angle_gamma   90.00
#
_symmetry.space_group_name_H-M   'P 1'
#
loop_
_entity.id
_entity.type
_entity.pdbx_description
1 polymer ?
#
loop_
_entity_poly.entity_id
_entity_poly.type
_entity_poly.pdbx_seq_one_letter_code
_entity_poly.pdbx_strand_id
1 'polypeptide(L)'
;MAGTAPLAASTVPHPRRPFDSASGSGCGAGSGPGTSRHWYENDLGWPTVPAVPGEPLRLVTGVRFDVLEVPTRAGVRALRHLAPGSPVALQGGRMRLLVAVGSAEELPGLLAWLEWGAPALDLGLRALGAGGAMDAPVRPGPSAAVVRPPSGSTEGQAGPVQGAAVWLRPPESGCEVEASLPTLSAMGGVGGAPDLVRLVNTLATECHRVRLRRAGHEPEDSQAFASS
;
A
#
# COMPACT_ATOMS: atom_id res chain seq x y z
N MET A 1 2.19 10.61 61.13
CA MET A 1 1.20 11.47 60.44
C MET A 1 1.85 12.85 60.35
N ALA A 2 2.02 13.52 59.21
CA ALA A 2 1.30 13.52 57.95
C ALA A 2 2.28 13.64 56.76
N GLY A 3 1.90 13.05 55.61
CA GLY A 3 2.61 13.20 54.35
C GLY A 3 2.08 14.40 53.56
N THR A 4 2.97 15.13 52.90
CA THR A 4 2.65 16.23 52.00
C THR A 4 2.53 15.68 50.57
N ALA A 5 1.33 15.72 50.00
CA ALA A 5 1.08 15.38 48.60
C ALA A 5 1.23 16.62 47.69
N PRO A 6 1.72 16.48 46.43
CA PRO A 6 1.78 17.59 45.49
C PRO A 6 0.43 17.85 44.81
N LEU A 7 0.13 19.12 44.60
CA LEU A 7 -1.05 19.61 43.86
C LEU A 7 -0.88 19.31 42.36
N ALA A 8 -1.76 18.47 41.82
CA ALA A 8 -1.87 18.24 40.39
C ALA A 8 -2.54 19.46 39.71
N ALA A 9 -1.84 20.08 38.77
CA ALA A 9 -2.40 21.12 37.91
C ALA A 9 -3.41 20.48 36.93
N SER A 10 -4.68 20.91 37.03
CA SER A 10 -5.73 20.56 36.08
C SER A 10 -5.53 21.36 34.79
N THR A 11 -4.90 20.74 33.78
CA THR A 11 -4.82 21.31 32.44
C THR A 11 -6.18 21.13 31.75
N VAL A 12 -6.98 22.20 31.76
CA VAL A 12 -8.25 22.28 31.04
C VAL A 12 -7.96 22.43 29.54
N PRO A 13 -8.56 21.62 28.64
CA PRO A 13 -8.41 21.81 27.20
C PRO A 13 -9.14 23.07 26.73
N HIS A 14 -8.48 23.85 25.87
CA HIS A 14 -9.00 25.11 25.32
C HIS A 14 -10.28 24.91 24.47
N PRO A 15 -11.21 25.89 24.47
CA PRO A 15 -12.43 25.82 23.66
C PRO A 15 -12.09 25.81 22.16
N ARG A 16 -12.73 24.91 21.41
CA ARG A 16 -12.61 24.80 19.95
C ARG A 16 -13.10 26.10 19.30
N ARG A 17 -12.32 26.64 18.35
CA ARG A 17 -12.76 27.77 17.52
C ARG A 17 -13.97 27.35 16.65
N PRO A 18 -14.92 28.26 16.39
CA PRO A 18 -16.05 27.99 15.51
C PRO A 18 -15.60 27.78 14.06
N PHE A 19 -16.38 26.96 13.38
CA PHE A 19 -16.27 26.62 11.97
C PHE A 19 -16.71 27.82 11.12
N ASP A 20 -15.77 28.56 10.53
CA ASP A 20 -16.11 29.61 9.58
C ASP A 20 -16.56 29.00 8.25
N SER A 21 -17.88 28.95 8.08
CA SER A 21 -18.53 28.67 6.80
C SER A 21 -18.43 29.90 5.91
N ALA A 22 -17.25 30.14 5.33
CA ALA A 22 -17.12 31.11 4.25
C ALA A 22 -17.52 30.44 2.92
N SER A 23 -18.78 30.66 2.55
CA SER A 23 -19.31 30.48 1.21
C SER A 23 -18.48 31.29 0.21
N GLY A 24 -17.62 30.59 -0.53
CA GLY A 24 -16.95 31.09 -1.73
C GLY A 24 -17.24 30.14 -2.87
N SER A 25 -18.15 30.55 -3.75
CA SER A 25 -18.47 29.89 -5.01
C SER A 25 -17.20 29.59 -5.81
N GLY A 26 -16.88 28.31 -5.96
CA GLY A 26 -15.84 27.80 -6.85
C GLY A 26 -16.26 26.42 -7.31
N CYS A 27 -16.96 26.33 -8.44
CA CYS A 27 -17.13 25.09 -9.17
C CYS A 27 -15.76 24.64 -9.68
N GLY A 28 -15.11 23.82 -8.86
CA GLY A 28 -13.85 23.16 -9.14
C GLY A 28 -13.68 22.09 -8.08
N ALA A 29 -14.26 20.91 -8.32
CA ALA A 29 -13.96 19.70 -7.55
C ALA A 29 -12.49 19.33 -7.83
N GLY A 30 -11.59 20.09 -7.21
CA GLY A 30 -10.16 19.96 -7.39
C GLY A 30 -9.68 18.71 -6.70
N SER A 31 -9.23 17.73 -7.49
CA SER A 31 -8.18 16.80 -7.06
C SER A 31 -6.90 17.60 -6.80
N GLY A 32 -6.89 18.39 -5.73
CA GLY A 32 -5.70 19.09 -5.27
C GLY A 32 -4.86 18.17 -4.38
N PRO A 33 -3.53 18.34 -4.31
CA PRO A 33 -2.69 17.58 -3.37
C PRO A 33 -3.13 17.77 -1.90
N GLY A 34 -3.73 18.92 -1.57
CA GLY A 34 -4.27 19.21 -0.23
C GLY A 34 -5.48 18.36 0.16
N THR A 35 -6.40 18.07 -0.75
CA THR A 35 -7.58 17.23 -0.46
C THR A 35 -7.21 15.76 -0.28
N SER A 36 -6.22 15.28 -1.04
CA SER A 36 -5.72 13.91 -0.90
C SER A 36 -4.99 13.70 0.43
N ARG A 37 -4.13 14.65 0.83
CA ARG A 37 -3.47 14.63 2.14
C ARG A 37 -4.49 14.57 3.28
N HIS A 38 -5.52 15.42 3.21
CA HIS A 38 -6.57 15.46 4.23
C HIS A 38 -7.27 14.10 4.39
N TRP A 39 -7.65 13.44 3.30
CA TRP A 39 -8.28 12.11 3.34
C TRP A 39 -7.37 11.07 4.00
N TYR A 40 -6.08 11.02 3.63
CA TYR A 40 -5.14 10.08 4.24
C TYR A 40 -4.93 10.33 5.73
N GLU A 41 -4.67 11.58 6.11
CA GLU A 41 -4.33 11.92 7.50
C GLU A 41 -5.55 11.92 8.43
N ASN A 42 -6.72 12.38 7.97
CA ASN A 42 -7.88 12.60 8.83
C ASN A 42 -8.91 11.46 8.72
N ASP A 43 -9.18 10.96 7.52
CA ASP A 43 -10.21 9.93 7.33
C ASP A 43 -9.64 8.51 7.53
N LEU A 44 -8.38 8.28 7.13
CA LEU A 44 -7.70 6.98 7.30
C LEU A 44 -6.73 6.96 8.49
N GLY A 45 -6.34 8.12 9.03
CA GLY A 45 -5.36 8.20 10.12
C GLY A 45 -3.95 7.75 9.72
N TRP A 46 -3.62 7.82 8.43
CA TRP A 46 -2.35 7.36 7.88
C TRP A 46 -1.33 8.49 7.78
N PRO A 47 -0.14 8.33 8.37
CA PRO A 47 0.91 9.33 8.30
C PRO A 47 1.41 9.51 6.86
N THR A 48 1.55 10.77 6.43
CA THR A 48 2.15 11.10 5.13
C THR A 48 3.51 11.78 5.34
N VAL A 49 4.39 11.66 4.36
CA VAL A 49 5.64 12.42 4.32
C VAL A 49 5.31 13.88 3.91
N PRO A 50 5.94 14.89 4.54
CA PRO A 50 5.85 16.27 4.05
C PRO A 50 6.22 16.32 2.57
N ALA A 51 5.31 16.80 1.73
CA ALA A 51 5.51 16.80 0.29
C ALA A 51 6.39 17.98 -0.10
N VAL A 52 7.44 17.73 -0.89
CA VAL A 52 8.14 18.77 -1.65
C VAL A 52 7.24 19.15 -2.84
N PRO A 53 7.12 20.44 -3.20
CA PRO A 53 6.35 20.83 -4.37
C PRO A 53 6.81 20.07 -5.63
N GLY A 54 5.87 19.42 -6.31
CA GLY A 54 6.14 18.63 -7.53
C GLY A 54 6.42 17.14 -7.29
N GLU A 55 6.61 16.69 -6.05
CA GLU A 55 6.69 15.25 -5.74
C GLU A 55 5.31 14.66 -5.44
N PRO A 56 5.08 13.37 -5.76
CA PRO A 56 3.88 12.68 -5.32
C PRO A 56 3.82 12.64 -3.78
N LEU A 57 2.61 12.74 -3.23
CA LEU A 57 2.37 12.51 -1.81
C LEU A 57 2.83 11.08 -1.48
N ARG A 58 3.49 10.89 -0.33
CA ARG A 58 3.96 9.57 0.12
C ARG A 58 3.35 9.21 1.47
N LEU A 59 3.00 7.94 1.66
CA LEU A 59 2.49 7.35 2.90
C LEU A 59 3.65 6.66 3.63
N VAL A 60 3.75 6.86 4.94
CA VAL A 60 4.79 6.23 5.77
C VAL A 60 4.40 4.78 6.06
N THR A 61 5.32 3.84 5.83
CA THR A 61 5.13 2.40 6.12
C THR A 61 5.69 2.05 7.50
N GLY A 62 5.23 0.93 8.08
CA GLY A 62 5.62 0.44 9.41
C GLY A 62 5.06 1.22 10.59
N VAL A 63 4.06 2.08 10.36
CA VAL A 63 3.29 2.74 11.44
C VAL A 63 1.90 2.15 11.55
N ARG A 64 1.15 2.12 10.44
CA ARG A 64 -0.21 1.55 10.36
C ARG A 64 -0.29 0.29 9.53
N PHE A 65 0.65 0.12 8.60
CA PHE A 65 0.73 -1.01 7.70
C PHE A 65 2.16 -1.14 7.17
N ASP A 66 2.54 -2.35 6.80
CA ASP A 66 3.67 -2.64 5.94
C ASP A 66 3.18 -2.90 4.50
N VAL A 67 4.10 -2.93 3.54
CA VAL A 67 3.75 -3.13 2.13
C VAL A 67 4.61 -4.23 1.53
N LEU A 68 3.96 -5.19 0.87
CA LEU A 68 4.64 -6.14 -0.01
C LEU A 68 4.50 -5.66 -1.46
N GLU A 69 5.63 -5.34 -2.09
CA GLU A 69 5.71 -4.91 -3.48
C GLU A 69 6.22 -6.04 -4.37
N VAL A 70 5.45 -6.37 -5.41
CA VAL A 70 5.74 -7.47 -6.35
C VAL A 70 5.43 -7.11 -7.79
N PRO A 71 5.95 -7.82 -8.80
CA PRO A 71 5.46 -7.69 -10.17
C PRO A 71 3.94 -7.92 -10.23
N THR A 72 3.22 -7.10 -11.00
CA THR A 72 1.74 -7.17 -11.09
C THR A 72 1.23 -8.58 -11.42
N ARG A 73 1.91 -9.29 -12.34
CA ARG A 73 1.54 -10.67 -12.73
C ARG A 73 1.56 -11.64 -11.55
N ALA A 74 2.51 -11.48 -10.62
CA ALA A 74 2.59 -12.30 -9.42
C ALA A 74 1.55 -11.89 -8.39
N GLY A 75 1.39 -10.58 -8.15
CA GLY A 75 0.43 -10.03 -7.20
C GLY A 75 -1.02 -10.44 -7.48
N VAL A 76 -1.45 -10.45 -8.75
CA VAL A 76 -2.82 -10.85 -9.14
C VAL A 76 -3.17 -12.25 -8.64
N ARG A 77 -2.23 -13.19 -8.69
CA ARG A 77 -2.46 -14.56 -8.20
C ARG A 77 -2.60 -14.58 -6.68
N ALA A 78 -1.85 -13.75 -5.98
CA ALA A 78 -1.86 -13.67 -4.52
C ALA A 78 -3.13 -13.02 -3.95
N LEU A 79 -3.89 -12.25 -4.74
CA LEU A 79 -5.15 -11.61 -4.30
C LEU A 79 -6.20 -12.58 -3.75
N ARG A 80 -6.13 -13.87 -4.11
CA ARG A 80 -7.03 -14.93 -3.59
C ARG A 80 -6.82 -15.21 -2.10
N HIS A 81 -5.66 -14.83 -1.56
CA HIS A 81 -5.30 -14.99 -0.16
C HIS A 81 -5.51 -13.70 0.62
N LEU A 82 -6.08 -12.66 0.02
CA LEU A 82 -6.44 -11.44 0.71
C LEU A 82 -7.95 -11.40 0.95
N ALA A 83 -8.37 -10.78 2.05
CA ALA A 83 -9.77 -10.45 2.22
C ALA A 83 -10.22 -9.48 1.11
N PRO A 84 -11.50 -9.50 0.70
CA PRO A 84 -12.01 -8.59 -0.32
C PRO A 84 -11.75 -7.11 -0.02
N GLY A 85 -11.76 -6.72 1.26
CA GLY A 85 -11.49 -5.35 1.74
C GLY A 85 -10.00 -5.03 1.96
N SER A 86 -9.07 -5.97 1.76
CA SER A 86 -7.64 -5.69 1.94
C SER A 86 -7.16 -4.69 0.87
N PRO A 87 -6.53 -3.56 1.25
CA PRO A 87 -6.13 -2.52 0.30
C PRO A 87 -5.01 -2.99 -0.62
N VAL A 88 -5.16 -2.69 -1.92
CA VAL A 88 -4.16 -3.03 -2.94
C VAL A 88 -3.99 -1.88 -3.91
N ALA A 89 -2.75 -1.49 -4.17
CA ALA A 89 -2.40 -0.45 -5.13
C ALA A 89 -1.54 -0.98 -6.28
N LEU A 90 -1.53 -0.27 -7.41
CA LEU A 90 -0.61 -0.47 -8.53
C LEU A 90 0.24 0.77 -8.74
N GLN A 91 1.53 0.56 -8.99
CA GLN A 91 2.43 1.60 -9.49
C GLN A 91 3.50 0.98 -10.39
N GLY A 92 3.73 1.55 -11.58
CA GLY A 92 4.89 1.21 -12.41
C GLY A 92 5.04 -0.29 -12.75
N GLY A 93 3.93 -1.02 -12.97
CA GLY A 93 3.95 -2.46 -13.25
C GLY A 93 4.22 -3.35 -12.03
N ARG A 94 4.17 -2.75 -10.83
CA ARG A 94 4.25 -3.43 -9.55
C ARG A 94 2.93 -3.27 -8.79
N MET A 95 2.59 -4.31 -8.04
CA MET A 95 1.45 -4.34 -7.13
C MET A 95 1.95 -4.21 -5.71
N ARG A 96 1.27 -3.36 -4.93
CA ARG A 96 1.53 -3.10 -3.52
C ARG A 96 0.36 -3.63 -2.70
N LEU A 97 0.64 -4.68 -1.93
CA LEU A 97 -0.31 -5.32 -1.05
C LEU A 97 -0.05 -4.78 0.36
N LEU A 98 -1.04 -4.11 0.96
CA LEU A 98 -0.91 -3.65 2.34
C LEU A 98 -1.07 -4.85 3.27
N VAL A 99 -0.17 -4.97 4.24
CA VAL A 99 -0.10 -6.05 5.23
C VAL A 99 0.14 -5.47 6.61
N ALA A 100 -0.06 -6.26 7.66
CA ALA A 100 0.05 -5.76 9.03
C ALA A 100 1.48 -5.29 9.33
N VAL A 101 1.60 -4.29 10.22
CA VAL A 101 2.89 -3.81 10.70
C VAL A 101 3.71 -4.96 11.27
N GLY A 102 5.00 -4.99 10.97
CA GLY A 102 5.93 -6.06 11.35
C GLY A 102 6.09 -7.13 10.27
N SER A 103 5.16 -7.23 9.30
CA SER A 103 5.26 -8.21 8.20
C SER A 103 6.53 -8.02 7.35
N ALA A 104 7.02 -6.78 7.22
CA ALA A 104 8.24 -6.50 6.47
C ALA A 104 9.51 -7.02 7.18
N GLU A 105 9.54 -6.97 8.52
CA GLU A 105 10.63 -7.47 9.35
C GLU A 105 10.63 -9.01 9.39
N GLU A 106 9.45 -9.61 9.41
CA GLU A 106 9.27 -11.06 9.44
C GLU A 106 9.50 -11.72 8.07
N LEU A 107 9.40 -10.95 6.97
CA LEU A 107 9.48 -11.50 5.62
C LEU A 107 10.78 -12.30 5.36
N PRO A 108 12.00 -11.82 5.71
CA PRO A 108 13.22 -12.58 5.48
C PRO A 108 13.25 -13.91 6.24
N GLY A 109 12.80 -13.92 7.51
CA GLY A 109 12.70 -15.14 8.31
C GLY A 109 11.68 -16.12 7.73
N LEU A 110 10.53 -15.60 7.28
CA LEU A 110 9.50 -16.40 6.65
C LEU A 110 9.95 -16.99 5.30
N LEU A 111 10.65 -16.23 4.47
CA LEU A 111 11.22 -16.72 3.22
C LEU A 111 12.32 -17.78 3.47
N ALA A 112 13.13 -17.62 4.52
CA ALA A 112 14.10 -18.64 4.91
C ALA A 112 13.41 -19.92 5.37
N TRP A 113 12.38 -19.82 6.21
CA TRP A 113 11.60 -20.96 6.69
C TRP A 113 10.86 -21.71 5.56
N LEU A 114 10.33 -20.97 4.58
CA LEU A 114 9.73 -21.54 3.37
C LEU A 114 10.75 -22.07 2.35
N GLU A 115 12.04 -22.09 2.70
CA GLU A 115 13.14 -22.56 1.84
C GLU A 115 13.33 -21.74 0.54
N TRP A 116 12.79 -20.51 0.51
CA TRP A 116 13.02 -19.56 -0.60
C TRP A 116 14.36 -18.79 -0.45
N GLY A 117 14.84 -18.57 0.79
CA GLY A 117 16.19 -18.08 1.11
C GLY A 117 16.61 -16.71 0.51
N ALA A 118 17.88 -16.32 0.68
CA ALA A 118 18.43 -15.06 0.14
C ALA A 118 18.34 -14.88 -1.41
N PRO A 119 18.37 -15.94 -2.25
CA PRO A 119 18.08 -15.82 -3.67
C PRO A 119 16.64 -15.36 -3.98
N ALA A 120 15.73 -15.38 -3.00
CA ALA A 120 14.35 -14.94 -3.14
C ALA A 120 14.19 -13.42 -3.29
N LEU A 121 15.12 -12.62 -2.77
CA LEU A 121 15.05 -11.16 -2.88
C LEU A 121 15.29 -10.68 -4.32
N ASP A 122 16.00 -11.48 -5.12
CA ASP A 122 16.16 -11.30 -6.57
C ASP A 122 14.90 -11.71 -7.38
N LEU A 123 13.86 -12.24 -6.74
CA LEU A 123 12.59 -12.56 -7.40
C LEU A 123 11.74 -11.31 -7.67
N GLY A 124 12.15 -10.15 -7.16
CA GLY A 124 11.43 -8.89 -7.33
C GLY A 124 10.32 -8.66 -6.29
N LEU A 125 10.23 -9.51 -5.26
CA LEU A 125 9.44 -9.29 -4.05
C LEU A 125 10.23 -8.40 -3.08
N ARG A 126 9.63 -7.28 -2.67
CA ARG A 126 10.21 -6.31 -1.73
C ARG A 126 9.23 -6.03 -0.60
N ALA A 127 9.72 -5.83 0.61
CA ALA A 127 8.92 -5.32 1.71
C ALA A 127 9.32 -3.89 2.06
N LEU A 128 8.33 -3.04 2.33
CA LEU A 128 8.49 -1.70 2.89
C LEU A 128 7.88 -1.72 4.29
N GLY A 129 8.74 -1.63 5.30
CA GLY A 129 8.38 -1.64 6.72
C GLY A 129 8.65 -0.31 7.39
N ALA A 130 9.01 -0.36 8.67
CA ALA A 130 9.35 0.83 9.47
C ALA A 130 10.44 1.69 8.79
N GLY A 131 10.23 3.01 8.78
CA GLY A 131 11.14 3.97 8.16
C GLY A 131 11.04 4.03 6.63
N GLY A 132 10.21 3.20 6.00
CA GLY A 132 9.91 3.25 4.57
C GLY A 132 8.76 4.20 4.23
N ALA A 133 8.53 4.38 2.94
CA ALA A 133 7.35 5.07 2.43
C ALA A 133 6.95 4.53 1.05
N MET A 134 5.66 4.63 0.72
CA MET A 134 5.14 4.34 -0.62
C MET A 134 4.43 5.56 -1.19
N ASP A 135 4.44 5.74 -2.51
CA ASP A 135 3.64 6.79 -3.15
C ASP A 135 2.16 6.57 -2.85
N ALA A 136 1.52 7.62 -2.36
CA ALA A 136 0.13 7.65 -1.97
C ALA A 136 -0.73 7.49 -3.23
N PRO A 137 -1.56 6.42 -3.32
CA PRO A 137 -2.37 6.25 -4.50
C PRO A 137 -3.42 7.36 -4.64
N VAL A 138 -3.86 7.66 -5.85
CA VAL A 138 -4.90 8.67 -6.06
C VAL A 138 -6.19 8.20 -5.38
N ARG A 139 -6.80 9.08 -4.57
CA ARG A 139 -8.09 8.80 -3.92
C ARG A 139 -9.12 8.38 -4.98
N PRO A 140 -9.88 7.29 -4.79
CA PRO A 140 -10.97 6.96 -5.70
C PRO A 140 -12.00 8.09 -5.66
N GLY A 141 -12.43 8.59 -6.82
CA GLY A 141 -13.53 9.54 -6.87
C GLY A 141 -14.81 8.92 -6.30
N PRO A 142 -15.78 9.73 -5.84
CA PRO A 142 -17.02 9.25 -5.22
C PRO A 142 -17.90 8.34 -6.12
N SER A 143 -17.57 8.20 -7.41
CA SER A 143 -18.24 7.31 -8.37
C SER A 143 -17.41 6.08 -8.77
N ALA A 144 -16.22 5.86 -8.21
CA ALA A 144 -15.32 4.78 -8.59
C ALA A 144 -15.52 3.52 -7.73
N ALA A 145 -16.77 3.06 -7.59
CA ALA A 145 -17.04 1.69 -7.18
C ALA A 145 -16.73 0.77 -8.37
N VAL A 146 -15.62 0.02 -8.29
CA VAL A 146 -15.16 -0.97 -9.28
C VAL A 146 -14.82 -0.38 -10.65
N VAL A 147 -13.53 -0.11 -10.89
CA VAL A 147 -13.02 0.17 -12.24
C VAL A 147 -13.16 -1.10 -13.09
N ARG A 148 -14.23 -1.17 -13.90
CA ARG A 148 -14.25 -2.01 -15.11
C ARG A 148 -13.21 -1.46 -16.09
N PRO A 149 -12.53 -2.31 -16.89
CA PRO A 149 -11.64 -1.82 -17.92
C PRO A 149 -12.45 -0.95 -18.91
N PRO A 150 -11.97 0.25 -19.28
CA PRO A 150 -12.72 1.14 -20.14
C PRO A 150 -12.79 0.56 -21.56
N SER A 151 -14.02 0.29 -22.02
CA SER A 151 -14.33 0.23 -23.43
C SER A 151 -14.72 1.64 -23.89
N GLY A 152 -14.04 2.16 -24.91
CA GLY A 152 -14.52 3.27 -25.74
C GLY A 152 -14.34 4.68 -25.16
N SER A 153 -13.31 5.35 -25.67
CA SER A 153 -13.19 6.81 -25.92
C SER A 153 -14.26 7.77 -25.36
N THR A 154 -13.82 8.68 -24.48
CA THR A 154 -14.19 10.11 -24.54
C THR A 154 -13.02 10.92 -23.98
N GLU A 155 -12.49 11.81 -24.82
CA GLU A 155 -11.37 12.70 -24.58
C GLU A 155 -11.71 13.77 -23.53
N GLY A 156 -10.76 14.08 -22.64
CA GLY A 156 -10.85 15.25 -21.75
C GLY A 156 -10.47 15.04 -20.28
N GLN A 157 -10.22 13.80 -19.83
CA GLN A 157 -9.70 13.57 -18.48
C GLN A 157 -8.18 13.43 -18.57
N ALA A 158 -7.42 14.34 -17.94
CA ALA A 158 -5.99 14.13 -17.71
C ALA A 158 -5.83 12.80 -16.97
N GLY A 159 -5.43 11.76 -17.71
CA GLY A 159 -5.18 10.44 -17.15
C GLY A 159 -4.11 10.54 -16.07
N PRO A 160 -4.08 9.60 -15.11
CA PRO A 160 -2.99 9.54 -14.14
C PRO A 160 -1.66 9.58 -14.90
N VAL A 161 -0.80 10.54 -14.55
CA VAL A 161 0.56 10.66 -15.09
C VAL A 161 1.20 9.28 -15.09
N GLN A 162 1.80 8.89 -16.21
CA GLN A 162 2.40 7.58 -16.41
C GLN A 162 3.28 7.20 -15.20
N GLY A 163 2.84 6.22 -14.41
CA GLY A 163 3.57 5.79 -13.20
C GLY A 163 3.05 6.32 -11.86
N ALA A 164 1.92 7.04 -11.80
CA ALA A 164 1.24 7.34 -10.54
C ALA A 164 0.68 6.08 -9.87
N ALA A 165 0.69 6.07 -8.53
CA ALA A 165 0.05 5.01 -7.76
C ALA A 165 -1.48 5.12 -7.84
N VAL A 166 -2.17 4.00 -8.09
CA VAL A 166 -3.64 3.93 -8.15
C VAL A 166 -4.17 2.78 -7.31
N TRP A 167 -5.31 2.98 -6.63
CA TRP A 167 -5.98 1.91 -5.90
C TRP A 167 -6.62 0.90 -6.86
N LEU A 168 -6.28 -0.38 -6.72
CA LEU A 168 -7.07 -1.49 -7.26
C LEU A 168 -8.20 -1.88 -6.34
N ARG A 169 -7.92 -1.89 -5.03
CA ARG A 169 -8.89 -2.09 -3.96
C ARG A 169 -8.65 -0.98 -2.94
N PRO A 170 -9.50 0.04 -2.86
CA PRO A 170 -9.30 1.13 -1.93
C PRO A 170 -9.58 0.68 -0.49
N PRO A 171 -8.94 1.32 0.51
CA PRO A 171 -9.32 1.11 1.91
C PRO A 171 -10.74 1.61 2.16
N GLU A 172 -11.53 0.85 2.92
CA GLU A 172 -12.84 1.30 3.40
C GLU A 172 -12.64 2.41 4.45
N SER A 173 -13.33 3.54 4.28
CA SER A 173 -13.24 4.66 5.22
C SER A 173 -14.02 4.32 6.50
N GLY A 174 -13.38 4.45 7.67
CA GLY A 174 -14.02 4.23 8.98
C GLY A 174 -13.89 2.81 9.56
N CYS A 175 -13.26 1.87 8.86
CA CYS A 175 -12.83 0.59 9.43
C CYS A 175 -11.35 0.67 9.83
N GLU A 176 -11.00 0.13 11.00
CA GLU A 176 -9.60 -0.06 11.38
C GLU A 176 -8.94 -0.99 10.35
N VAL A 177 -8.20 -0.42 9.41
CA VAL A 177 -7.57 -1.16 8.31
C VAL A 177 -6.74 -2.31 8.87
N GLU A 178 -6.10 -2.11 10.02
CA GLU A 178 -5.33 -3.11 10.79
C GLU A 178 -6.08 -4.43 10.98
N ALA A 179 -7.40 -4.41 11.18
CA ALA A 179 -8.22 -5.62 11.35
C ALA A 179 -8.40 -6.43 10.04
N SER A 180 -8.19 -5.81 8.89
CA SER A 180 -8.35 -6.43 7.56
C SER A 180 -7.02 -6.75 6.87
N LEU A 181 -5.90 -6.42 7.52
CA LEU A 181 -4.57 -6.71 6.99
C LEU A 181 -4.16 -8.14 7.33
N PRO A 182 -3.52 -8.88 6.40
CA PRO A 182 -2.88 -10.13 6.72
C PRO A 182 -1.87 -9.97 7.86
N THR A 183 -2.01 -10.79 8.90
CA THR A 183 -1.12 -10.83 10.07
C THR A 183 -0.49 -12.23 10.18
N LEU A 184 0.61 -12.37 10.94
CA LEU A 184 0.99 -13.68 11.46
C LEU A 184 0.04 -14.05 12.58
N SER A 185 -0.66 -15.18 12.44
CA SER A 185 -1.48 -15.74 13.52
C SER A 185 -0.61 -16.13 14.72
N ALA A 186 -0.50 -15.24 15.72
CA ALA A 186 -0.18 -15.68 17.06
C ALA A 186 -1.43 -16.36 17.64
N MET A 187 -1.48 -17.69 17.52
CA MET A 187 -2.36 -18.64 18.21
C MET A 187 -3.65 -18.06 18.86
N GLY A 188 -4.78 -18.15 18.15
CA GLY A 188 -6.12 -18.05 18.78
C GLY A 188 -7.00 -16.90 18.28
N GLY A 189 -7.52 -17.01 17.05
CA GLY A 189 -8.57 -16.13 16.55
C GLY A 189 -9.48 -16.91 15.61
N VAL A 190 -10.76 -17.02 15.97
CA VAL A 190 -11.79 -17.78 15.26
C VAL A 190 -11.94 -17.25 13.82
N GLY A 191 -11.54 -18.10 12.85
CA GLY A 191 -11.99 -18.13 11.45
C GLY A 191 -12.11 -16.82 10.67
N GLY A 192 -11.11 -16.51 9.83
CA GLY A 192 -11.29 -15.55 8.72
C GLY A 192 -10.08 -14.70 8.31
N ALA A 193 -8.99 -14.67 9.10
CA ALA A 193 -7.83 -13.84 8.79
C ALA A 193 -6.87 -14.52 7.78
N PRO A 194 -6.38 -13.82 6.75
CA PRO A 194 -5.50 -14.39 5.75
C PRO A 194 -4.09 -14.66 6.30
N ASP A 195 -3.63 -15.90 6.07
CA ASP A 195 -2.35 -16.47 6.46
C ASP A 195 -1.20 -15.82 5.68
N LEU A 196 -0.44 -14.92 6.32
CA LEU A 196 0.74 -14.27 5.73
C LEU A 196 1.68 -15.30 5.07
N VAL A 197 1.77 -16.52 5.62
CA VAL A 197 2.56 -17.61 5.06
C VAL A 197 2.06 -18.02 3.67
N ARG A 198 0.76 -18.28 3.52
CA ARG A 198 0.13 -18.61 2.22
C ARG A 198 0.28 -17.49 1.20
N LEU A 199 0.13 -16.25 1.65
CA LEU A 199 0.34 -15.07 0.82
C LEU A 199 1.78 -15.04 0.30
N VAL A 200 2.77 -15.07 1.22
CA VAL A 200 4.19 -15.00 0.89
C VAL A 200 4.64 -16.19 0.04
N ASN A 201 4.24 -17.41 0.36
CA ASN A 201 4.57 -18.59 -0.45
C ASN A 201 4.06 -18.46 -1.89
N THR A 202 2.85 -17.94 -2.06
CA THR A 202 2.27 -17.69 -3.39
C THR A 202 3.01 -16.59 -4.13
N LEU A 203 3.34 -15.50 -3.45
CA LEU A 203 4.11 -14.41 -4.04
C LEU A 203 5.49 -14.88 -4.47
N ALA A 204 6.21 -15.61 -3.63
CA ALA A 204 7.53 -16.17 -3.95
C ALA A 204 7.45 -17.09 -5.18
N THR A 205 6.52 -18.04 -5.18
CA THR A 205 6.27 -18.96 -6.30
C THR A 205 6.00 -18.20 -7.60
N GLU A 206 5.09 -17.24 -7.59
CA GLU A 206 4.68 -16.54 -8.81
C GLU A 206 5.74 -15.52 -9.28
N CYS A 207 6.46 -14.89 -8.36
CA CYS A 207 7.62 -14.06 -8.70
C CYS A 207 8.70 -14.90 -9.39
N HIS A 208 8.98 -16.10 -8.87
CA HIS A 208 9.90 -17.04 -9.50
C HIS A 208 9.46 -17.45 -10.90
N ARG A 209 8.17 -17.79 -11.11
CA ARG A 209 7.64 -18.09 -12.44
C ARG A 209 7.76 -16.93 -13.41
N VAL A 210 7.53 -15.69 -12.96
CA VAL A 210 7.71 -14.49 -13.79
C VAL A 210 9.17 -14.32 -14.19
N ARG A 211 10.11 -14.54 -13.26
CA ARG A 211 11.55 -14.49 -13.53
C ARG A 211 11.98 -15.55 -14.55
N LEU A 212 11.59 -16.82 -14.34
CA LEU A 212 11.92 -17.91 -15.27
C LEU A 212 11.38 -17.63 -16.68
N ARG A 213 10.16 -17.09 -16.79
CA ARG A 213 9.61 -16.67 -18.08
C ARG A 213 10.44 -15.58 -18.73
N ARG A 214 10.95 -14.60 -17.98
CA ARG A 214 11.78 -13.53 -18.57
C ARG A 214 13.12 -14.06 -19.07
N ALA A 215 13.77 -14.92 -18.29
CA ALA A 215 15.02 -15.56 -18.70
C ALA A 215 14.86 -16.44 -19.95
N GLY A 216 13.75 -17.18 -20.06
CA GLY A 216 13.44 -17.97 -21.26
C GLY A 216 13.02 -17.15 -22.49
N HIS A 217 12.83 -15.84 -22.37
CA HIS A 217 12.60 -14.94 -23.49
C HIS A 217 13.83 -14.08 -23.83
N GLU A 218 14.99 -14.26 -23.16
CA GLU A 218 16.23 -13.72 -23.70
C GLU A 218 16.55 -14.50 -24.99
N PRO A 219 16.47 -13.88 -26.17
CA PRO A 219 16.87 -14.54 -27.40
C PRO A 219 18.39 -14.74 -27.35
N GLU A 220 18.86 -15.85 -27.88
CA GLU A 220 20.27 -16.14 -28.17
C GLU A 220 20.87 -15.17 -29.24
N ASP A 221 20.59 -13.87 -29.15
CA ASP A 221 21.04 -12.86 -30.13
C ASP A 221 22.51 -12.41 -29.91
N SER A 222 23.22 -13.03 -28.95
CA SER A 222 24.63 -12.69 -28.67
C SER A 222 25.66 -13.65 -29.29
N GLN A 223 25.25 -14.68 -30.05
CA GLN A 223 26.20 -15.68 -30.59
C GLN A 223 26.42 -15.64 -32.12
N ALA A 224 25.81 -14.70 -32.85
CA ALA A 224 25.87 -14.65 -34.32
C ALA A 224 26.89 -13.68 -34.94
N PHE A 225 27.64 -12.87 -34.16
CA PHE A 225 28.53 -11.83 -34.72
C PHE A 225 30.02 -12.00 -34.41
N ALA A 226 30.49 -13.23 -34.20
CA ALA A 226 31.93 -13.51 -34.04
C ALA A 226 32.36 -14.72 -34.88
N SER A 227 32.20 -14.64 -36.20
CA SER A 227 32.94 -15.46 -37.17
C SER A 227 32.84 -14.82 -38.55
N SER A 228 33.77 -13.92 -38.86
CA SER A 228 34.23 -13.60 -40.22
C SER A 228 35.60 -12.96 -40.13
#